data_AF-A0A1Q7AHF8-F1
#
_entry.id   AF-A0A1Q7AHF8-F1
#
_cell.length_a   1.000
_cell.length_b   1.000
_cell.length_c   1.000
_cell.angle_alpha   90.00
_cell.angle_beta   90.00
_cell.angle_gamma   90.00
#
_symmetry.space_group_name_H-M   'P 1'
#
loop_
_entity.id
_entity.type
_entity.pdbx_description
1 polymer ?
#
loop_
_entity_poly.entity_id
_entity_poly.type
_entity_poly.pdbx_seq_one_letter_code
_entity_poly.pdbx_strand_id
1 'polypeptide(L)'
;MTDTRPTLVVNNATASGTVGTVTYRFEISDLPTFPNDPVRTFTVDGIAEGSGTTSWQVNRDLGPDVLWYWHARATDGTTTAAYSSTETFRTVGPCSITVSPTSFSVAGAGATIVVTVGAGSTCNWTATSNASFITITSAASGTGSGTLSASVAANTGAARTGTVTTGGQTVTVNQSAGGGATISVSFRMRDPAVSGASPATECRITSGTGST
;
A
#
# COMPACT_ATOMS: atom_id res chain seq x y z
N MET A 1 -15.12 14.63 1.24
CA MET A 1 -15.89 14.74 2.49
C MET A 1 -15.72 13.41 3.22
N THR A 2 -15.19 13.42 4.43
CA THR A 2 -15.08 12.21 5.26
C THR A 2 -16.47 11.90 5.79
N ASP A 3 -17.15 10.90 5.23
CA ASP A 3 -18.41 10.43 5.82
C ASP A 3 -18.07 9.66 7.09
N THR A 4 -18.25 10.33 8.23
CA THR A 4 -18.03 9.80 9.58
C THR A 4 -19.34 9.41 10.26
N ARG A 5 -20.49 9.56 9.59
CA ARG A 5 -21.84 9.32 10.13
C ARG A 5 -22.68 8.45 9.20
N PRO A 6 -22.32 7.17 9.06
CA PRO A 6 -22.99 6.28 8.13
C PRO A 6 -24.45 6.04 8.52
N THR A 7 -25.26 5.65 7.54
CA THR A 7 -26.61 5.13 7.75
C THR A 7 -26.58 3.61 7.74
N LEU A 8 -26.94 2.99 8.86
CA LEU A 8 -27.08 1.55 8.99
C LEU A 8 -28.50 1.14 8.59
N VAL A 9 -28.64 0.11 7.76
CA VAL A 9 -29.94 -0.31 7.21
C VAL A 9 -30.10 -1.81 7.39
N VAL A 10 -31.19 -2.22 8.03
CA VAL A 10 -31.55 -3.63 8.22
C VAL A 10 -32.88 -3.93 7.54
N ASN A 11 -33.01 -5.11 6.94
CA ASN A 11 -34.31 -5.61 6.50
C ASN A 11 -35.21 -5.81 7.72
N ASN A 12 -36.49 -5.48 7.58
CA ASN A 12 -37.42 -5.65 8.70
C ASN A 12 -37.57 -7.14 9.05
N ALA A 13 -37.70 -7.40 10.35
CA ALA A 13 -37.97 -8.71 10.89
C ALA A 13 -39.34 -9.21 10.38
N THR A 14 -39.40 -10.49 10.04
CA THR A 14 -40.66 -11.16 9.72
C THR A 14 -41.35 -11.60 11.01
N ALA A 15 -42.59 -11.15 11.22
CA ALA A 15 -43.40 -11.60 12.35
C ALA A 15 -44.30 -12.78 11.98
N SER A 16 -44.34 -13.80 12.85
CA SER A 16 -45.31 -14.91 12.73
C SER A 16 -46.48 -14.67 13.69
N GLY A 17 -47.41 -13.79 13.31
CA GLY A 17 -48.62 -13.47 14.09
C GLY A 17 -48.84 -11.97 14.26
N THR A 18 -49.78 -11.61 15.14
CA THR A 18 -50.04 -10.22 15.50
C THR A 18 -48.92 -9.72 16.40
N VAL A 19 -48.04 -8.91 15.86
CA VAL A 19 -47.04 -8.15 16.62
C VAL A 19 -47.55 -6.75 16.89
N GLY A 20 -47.18 -6.19 18.03
CA GLY A 20 -47.45 -4.80 18.38
C GLY A 20 -46.68 -3.81 17.49
N THR A 21 -46.52 -2.58 17.97
CA THR A 21 -45.62 -1.62 17.31
C THR A 21 -44.19 -2.13 17.42
N VAL A 22 -43.56 -2.45 16.29
CA VAL A 22 -42.18 -2.94 16.24
C VAL A 22 -41.21 -1.76 16.23
N THR A 23 -40.19 -1.86 17.08
CA THR A 23 -39.05 -0.95 17.13
C THR A 23 -37.74 -1.71 17.10
N TYR A 24 -36.67 -1.04 16.69
CA TYR A 24 -35.35 -1.61 16.52
C TYR A 24 -34.37 -1.01 17.51
N ARG A 25 -33.46 -1.88 17.96
CA ARG A 25 -32.20 -1.51 18.57
C ARG A 25 -31.09 -1.75 17.56
N PHE A 26 -30.22 -0.75 17.38
CA PHE A 26 -28.96 -0.91 16.65
C PHE A 26 -27.81 -0.84 17.65
N GLU A 27 -26.79 -1.66 17.43
CA GLU A 27 -25.49 -1.51 18.09
C GLU A 27 -24.38 -1.46 17.06
N ILE A 28 -23.39 -0.62 17.32
CA ILE A 28 -22.18 -0.47 16.52
C ILE A 28 -20.97 -0.40 17.44
N SER A 29 -19.89 -1.09 17.08
CA SER A 29 -18.69 -1.22 17.92
C SER A 29 -17.43 -1.27 17.08
N ASP A 30 -16.31 -0.79 17.61
CA ASP A 30 -14.97 -0.95 17.02
C ASP A 30 -14.36 -2.33 17.32
N LEU A 31 -15.08 -3.16 18.07
CA LEU A 31 -14.74 -4.55 18.39
C LEU A 31 -15.91 -5.50 18.05
N PRO A 32 -15.63 -6.70 17.52
CA PRO A 32 -16.67 -7.67 17.15
C PRO A 32 -17.43 -8.26 18.33
N THR A 33 -16.95 -8.04 19.57
CA THR A 33 -17.55 -8.59 20.80
C THR A 33 -18.63 -7.69 21.41
N PHE A 34 -18.85 -6.49 20.88
CA PHE A 34 -19.81 -5.50 21.41
C PHE A 34 -19.73 -5.35 22.94
N PRO A 35 -18.56 -4.96 23.51
CA PRO A 35 -18.40 -4.84 24.95
C PRO A 35 -19.39 -3.82 25.52
N ASN A 36 -19.78 -4.00 26.79
CA ASN A 36 -20.58 -3.02 27.53
C ASN A 36 -19.71 -1.83 27.97
N ASP A 37 -19.16 -1.12 26.99
CA ASP A 37 -18.32 0.06 27.13
C ASP A 37 -18.83 1.13 26.14
N PRO A 38 -19.39 2.25 26.63
CA PRO A 38 -19.97 3.29 25.77
C PRO A 38 -18.93 4.07 24.95
N VAL A 39 -17.63 3.88 25.19
CA VAL A 39 -16.55 4.42 24.35
C VAL A 39 -16.34 3.58 23.09
N ARG A 40 -16.58 2.26 23.18
CA ARG A 40 -16.37 1.27 22.12
C ARG A 40 -17.66 0.96 21.38
N THR A 41 -18.75 0.74 22.13
CA THR A 41 -20.05 0.31 21.64
C THR A 41 -21.07 1.42 21.78
N PHE A 42 -21.72 1.78 20.68
CA PHE A 42 -22.80 2.76 20.65
C PHE A 42 -24.10 2.07 20.33
N THR A 43 -25.14 2.45 21.05
CA THR A 43 -26.44 1.81 20.95
C THR A 43 -27.51 2.88 20.76
N VAL A 44 -28.49 2.59 19.93
CA VAL A 44 -29.75 3.32 19.88
C VAL A 44 -30.89 2.32 20.00
N ASP A 45 -31.89 2.66 20.81
CA ASP A 45 -33.10 1.86 21.02
C ASP A 45 -34.30 2.64 20.48
N GLY A 46 -35.41 1.93 20.20
CA GLY A 46 -36.69 2.56 19.90
C GLY A 46 -36.82 3.16 18.50
N ILE A 47 -35.97 2.77 17.54
CA ILE A 47 -36.13 3.20 16.15
C ILE A 47 -37.37 2.54 15.58
N ALA A 48 -38.39 3.34 15.21
CA ALA A 48 -39.63 2.82 14.65
C ALA A 48 -39.38 2.05 13.35
N GLU A 49 -40.12 0.95 13.16
CA GLU A 49 -40.02 0.14 11.94
C GLU A 49 -40.37 0.96 10.69
N GLY A 50 -39.51 0.89 9.67
CA GLY A 50 -39.73 1.53 8.37
C GLY A 50 -40.50 0.65 7.37
N SER A 51 -40.57 1.07 6.10
CA SER A 51 -41.23 0.28 5.05
C SER A 51 -40.25 -0.72 4.43
N GLY A 52 -40.37 -1.99 4.80
CA GLY A 52 -39.53 -3.09 4.33
C GLY A 52 -38.11 -3.12 4.92
N THR A 53 -37.52 -1.94 5.15
CA THR A 53 -36.26 -1.77 5.86
C THR A 53 -36.39 -0.72 6.95
N THR A 54 -35.53 -0.83 7.96
CA THR A 54 -35.39 0.14 9.05
C THR A 54 -33.97 0.67 9.05
N SER A 55 -33.84 1.99 9.18
CA SER A 55 -32.56 2.68 9.04
C SER A 55 -32.24 3.54 10.25
N TRP A 56 -30.96 3.61 10.62
CA TRP A 56 -30.46 4.52 11.62
C TRP A 56 -29.24 5.28 11.08
N GLN A 57 -29.34 6.60 11.01
CA GLN A 57 -28.17 7.46 10.81
C GLN A 57 -27.43 7.60 12.13
N VAL A 58 -26.17 7.15 12.16
CA VAL A 58 -25.34 7.25 13.37
C VAL A 58 -25.22 8.72 13.76
N ASN A 59 -25.71 9.05 14.95
CA ASN A 59 -25.85 10.43 15.45
C ASN A 59 -24.53 11.03 15.98
N ARG A 60 -23.41 10.37 15.73
CA ARG A 60 -22.08 10.75 16.20
C ARG A 60 -21.02 10.43 15.15
N ASP A 61 -19.94 11.19 15.19
CA ASP A 61 -18.79 10.90 14.34
C ASP A 61 -18.07 9.65 14.83
N LEU A 62 -17.88 8.72 13.89
CA LEU A 62 -17.05 7.55 14.05
C LEU A 62 -15.60 7.89 13.72
N GLY A 63 -14.65 7.23 14.41
CA GLY A 63 -13.23 7.41 14.15
C GLY A 63 -12.88 7.08 12.69
N PRO A 64 -11.99 7.84 12.02
CA PRO A 64 -11.61 7.61 10.63
C PRO A 64 -10.76 6.36 10.45
N ASP A 65 -10.89 5.67 9.30
CA ASP A 65 -10.11 4.48 8.92
C ASP A 65 -10.22 3.30 9.91
N VAL A 66 -11.34 3.21 10.63
CA VAL A 66 -11.63 2.16 11.62
C VAL A 66 -12.59 1.14 11.01
N LEU A 67 -12.34 -0.14 11.26
CA LEU A 67 -13.29 -1.22 10.96
C LEU A 67 -14.34 -1.28 12.08
N TRP A 68 -15.58 -1.01 11.72
CA TRP A 68 -16.73 -1.05 12.61
C TRP A 68 -17.55 -2.32 12.35
N TYR A 69 -18.12 -2.83 13.44
CA TYR A 69 -19.00 -3.97 13.49
C TYR A 69 -20.37 -3.48 13.92
N TRP A 70 -21.44 -3.92 13.29
CA TRP A 70 -22.78 -3.53 13.69
C TRP A 70 -23.79 -4.66 13.50
N HIS A 71 -24.87 -4.58 14.26
CA HIS A 71 -26.02 -5.46 14.14
C HIS A 71 -27.27 -4.75 14.66
N ALA A 72 -28.44 -5.30 14.37
CA ALA A 72 -29.70 -4.79 14.87
C ALA A 72 -30.61 -5.92 15.34
N ARG A 73 -31.56 -5.60 16.23
CA ARG A 73 -32.64 -6.51 16.63
C ARG A 73 -33.95 -5.77 16.75
N ALA A 74 -35.05 -6.47 16.48
CA ALA A 74 -36.40 -5.97 16.61
C ALA A 74 -37.04 -6.36 17.95
N THR A 75 -37.92 -5.52 18.46
CA THR A 75 -38.78 -5.81 19.62
C THR A 75 -40.13 -5.12 19.47
N ASP A 76 -41.21 -5.76 19.92
CA ASP A 76 -42.53 -5.15 20.05
C ASP A 76 -42.87 -4.77 21.51
N GLY A 77 -41.86 -4.77 22.38
CA GLY A 77 -42.00 -4.55 23.83
C GLY A 77 -42.36 -5.80 24.63
N THR A 78 -42.85 -6.86 23.97
CA THR A 78 -43.18 -8.14 24.61
C THR A 78 -42.22 -9.24 24.15
N THR A 79 -41.97 -9.32 22.84
CA THR A 79 -41.08 -10.27 22.20
C THR A 79 -39.87 -9.53 21.65
N THR A 80 -38.67 -10.02 21.95
CA THR A 80 -37.42 -9.47 21.39
C THR A 80 -36.72 -10.54 20.56
N ALA A 81 -36.43 -10.22 19.31
CA ALA A 81 -35.68 -11.09 18.43
C ALA A 81 -34.20 -11.17 18.87
N ALA A 82 -33.52 -12.23 18.42
CA ALA A 82 -32.06 -12.25 18.41
C ALA A 82 -31.51 -11.11 17.53
N TYR A 83 -30.24 -10.76 17.74
CA TYR A 83 -29.55 -9.87 16.82
C TYR A 83 -29.44 -10.50 15.42
N SER A 84 -29.44 -9.65 14.41
CA SER A 84 -29.03 -10.00 13.05
C SER A 84 -27.60 -10.57 13.05
N SER A 85 -27.20 -11.13 11.92
CA SER A 85 -25.77 -11.32 11.65
C SER A 85 -25.00 -10.01 11.84
N THR A 86 -23.77 -10.12 12.32
CA THR A 86 -22.87 -8.97 12.45
C THR A 86 -22.32 -8.58 11.08
N GLU A 87 -22.61 -7.36 10.68
CA GLU A 87 -22.10 -6.76 9.45
C GLU A 87 -20.92 -5.83 9.76
N THR A 88 -20.08 -5.55 8.76
CA THR A 88 -18.91 -4.70 8.95
C THR A 88 -18.77 -3.64 7.87
N PHE A 89 -18.19 -2.51 8.22
CA PHE A 89 -17.78 -1.47 7.28
C PHE A 89 -16.57 -0.71 7.80
N ARG A 90 -15.86 0.00 6.92
CA ARG A 90 -14.78 0.91 7.30
C ARG A 90 -15.19 2.35 7.06
N THR A 91 -14.97 3.21 8.05
CA THR A 91 -15.15 4.66 7.90
C THR A 91 -14.07 5.24 7.01
N VAL A 92 -14.42 6.28 6.26
CA VAL A 92 -13.47 6.93 5.35
C VAL A 92 -12.52 7.83 6.15
N GLY A 93 -11.23 7.61 6.04
CA GLY A 93 -10.21 8.46 6.66
C GLY A 93 -9.74 9.60 5.75
N PRO A 94 -9.08 10.65 6.30
CA PRO A 94 -8.37 11.62 5.49
C PRO A 94 -7.30 10.89 4.69
N CYS A 95 -7.21 11.19 3.39
CA CYS A 95 -6.26 10.50 2.57
C CYS A 95 -4.87 11.14 2.62
N SER A 96 -3.96 10.50 3.38
CA SER A 96 -2.55 10.83 3.42
C SER A 96 -1.75 9.73 2.76
N ILE A 97 -0.98 10.08 1.73
CA ILE A 97 -0.15 9.15 0.99
C ILE A 97 1.31 9.52 1.21
N THR A 98 2.10 8.51 1.57
CA THR A 98 3.55 8.60 1.71
C THR A 98 4.20 7.60 0.76
N VAL A 99 5.43 7.90 0.34
CA VAL A 99 6.21 7.02 -0.54
C VAL A 99 7.60 6.84 0.01
N SER A 100 8.15 5.64 -0.13
CA SER A 100 9.52 5.35 0.25
C SER A 100 10.09 4.24 -0.63
N PRO A 101 11.31 4.38 -1.17
CA PRO A 101 12.13 5.60 -1.20
C PRO A 101 11.53 6.72 -2.07
N THR A 102 11.86 7.98 -1.76
CA THR A 102 11.55 9.15 -2.61
C THR A 102 12.62 9.43 -3.67
N SER A 103 13.78 8.77 -3.60
CA SER A 103 14.86 8.92 -4.57
C SER A 103 15.60 7.61 -4.82
N PHE A 104 15.99 7.37 -6.07
CA PHE A 104 16.82 6.25 -6.50
C PHE A 104 18.03 6.74 -7.28
N SER A 105 19.16 6.07 -7.09
CA SER A 105 20.35 6.18 -7.93
C SER A 105 20.50 4.89 -8.73
N VAL A 106 20.44 4.99 -10.06
CA VAL A 106 20.43 3.84 -10.97
C VAL A 106 21.64 3.91 -11.91
N ALA A 107 22.31 2.79 -12.12
CA ALA A 107 23.41 2.73 -13.07
C ALA A 107 22.92 2.91 -14.52
N GLY A 108 23.83 3.27 -15.42
CA GLY A 108 23.54 3.44 -16.85
C GLY A 108 22.95 2.18 -17.49
N ALA A 109 23.19 0.98 -16.94
CA ALA A 109 22.59 -0.26 -17.42
C ALA A 109 21.06 -0.34 -17.24
N GLY A 110 20.47 0.51 -16.39
CA GLY A 110 19.07 0.40 -15.98
C GLY A 110 18.88 -0.54 -14.79
N ALA A 111 17.69 -0.53 -14.21
CA ALA A 111 17.30 -1.38 -13.08
C ALA A 111 15.78 -1.38 -12.89
N THR A 112 15.27 -2.35 -12.14
CA THR A 112 13.94 -2.25 -11.55
C THR A 112 14.02 -1.50 -10.23
N ILE A 113 13.12 -0.54 -10.04
CA ILE A 113 12.92 0.17 -8.76
C ILE A 113 11.59 -0.26 -8.14
N VAL A 114 11.55 -0.28 -6.82
CA VAL A 114 10.38 -0.66 -6.02
C VAL A 114 10.11 0.44 -5.01
N VAL A 115 8.89 0.97 -5.04
CA VAL A 115 8.42 2.04 -4.16
C VAL A 115 7.30 1.50 -3.30
N THR A 116 7.45 1.61 -1.98
CA THR A 116 6.37 1.37 -1.03
C THR A 116 5.48 2.61 -0.95
N VAL A 117 4.18 2.41 -1.06
CA VAL A 117 3.14 3.42 -0.89
C VAL A 117 2.44 3.18 0.44
N GLY A 118 2.60 4.10 1.38
CA GLY A 118 1.86 4.10 2.64
C GLY A 118 0.60 4.93 2.49
N ALA A 119 -0.57 4.32 2.73
CA ALA A 119 -1.87 4.99 2.63
C ALA A 119 -2.91 4.33 3.55
N GLY A 120 -3.89 5.11 4.02
CA GLY A 120 -5.03 4.62 4.81
C GLY A 120 -5.92 3.67 4.01
N SER A 121 -6.68 2.78 4.65
CA SER A 121 -7.30 1.63 3.96
C SER A 121 -8.32 1.99 2.88
N THR A 122 -8.87 3.20 2.92
CA THR A 122 -9.82 3.74 1.94
C THR A 122 -9.17 4.69 0.91
N CYS A 123 -7.85 4.92 1.00
CA CYS A 123 -7.14 5.81 0.10
C CYS A 123 -6.90 5.20 -1.26
N ASN A 124 -7.46 5.80 -2.30
CA ASN A 124 -7.11 5.48 -3.67
C ASN A 124 -5.89 6.30 -4.12
N TRP A 125 -4.99 5.67 -4.85
CA TRP A 125 -3.82 6.31 -5.43
C TRP A 125 -3.55 5.79 -6.84
N THR A 126 -2.90 6.64 -7.63
CA THR A 126 -2.48 6.33 -9.01
C THR A 126 -1.04 6.79 -9.16
N ALA A 127 -0.25 5.96 -9.84
CA ALA A 127 1.12 6.21 -10.19
C ALA A 127 1.24 6.54 -11.68
N THR A 128 2.07 7.52 -12.01
CA THR A 128 2.32 7.97 -13.38
C THR A 128 3.81 8.23 -13.55
N SER A 129 4.39 7.68 -14.61
CA SER A 129 5.75 8.03 -15.01
C SER A 129 5.75 9.32 -15.80
N ASN A 130 6.64 10.25 -15.45
CA ASN A 130 6.82 11.52 -16.15
C ASN A 130 8.08 11.50 -17.05
N ALA A 131 8.68 10.33 -17.25
CA ALA A 131 9.87 10.16 -18.06
C ALA A 131 9.74 8.93 -18.97
N SER A 132 10.07 9.09 -20.25
CA SER A 132 9.91 8.04 -21.27
C SER A 132 10.80 6.81 -21.06
N PHE A 133 11.85 6.93 -20.24
CA PHE A 133 12.77 5.83 -19.91
C PHE A 133 12.40 5.09 -18.61
N ILE A 134 11.31 5.49 -17.94
CA ILE A 134 10.78 4.83 -16.74
C ILE A 134 9.39 4.28 -17.07
N THR A 135 9.20 2.98 -16.92
CA THR A 135 7.93 2.29 -17.19
C THR A 135 7.41 1.66 -15.91
N ILE A 136 6.18 2.00 -15.50
CA ILE A 136 5.52 1.33 -14.38
C ILE A 136 5.13 -0.08 -14.83
N THR A 137 5.65 -1.10 -14.14
CA THR A 137 5.47 -2.50 -14.51
C THR A 137 4.43 -3.23 -13.65
N SER A 138 4.13 -2.72 -12.44
CA SER A 138 3.08 -3.29 -11.58
C SER A 138 2.43 -2.24 -10.69
N ALA A 139 1.13 -2.40 -10.43
CA ALA A 139 0.35 -1.55 -9.51
C ALA A 139 0.39 -0.06 -9.86
N ALA A 140 -0.01 0.29 -11.10
CA ALA A 140 -0.17 1.68 -11.53
C ALA A 140 -1.30 2.43 -10.78
N SER A 141 -2.16 1.71 -10.07
CA SER A 141 -3.14 2.25 -9.14
C SER A 141 -3.41 1.24 -8.03
N GLY A 142 -3.92 1.73 -6.89
CA GLY A 142 -4.30 0.88 -5.77
C GLY A 142 -5.16 1.59 -4.74
N THR A 143 -5.66 0.81 -3.78
CA THR A 143 -6.40 1.28 -2.61
C THR A 143 -5.69 0.79 -1.35
N GLY A 144 -5.50 1.66 -0.37
CA GLY A 144 -4.73 1.32 0.82
C GLY A 144 -3.23 1.29 0.55
N SER A 145 -2.47 0.82 1.54
CA SER A 145 -1.02 0.66 1.39
C SER A 145 -0.68 -0.42 0.35
N GLY A 146 0.43 -0.24 -0.36
CA GLY A 146 0.84 -1.16 -1.42
C GLY A 146 2.26 -0.93 -1.93
N THR A 147 2.62 -1.65 -2.98
CA THR A 147 3.96 -1.58 -3.59
C THR A 147 3.84 -1.38 -5.10
N LEU A 148 4.53 -0.36 -5.59
CA LEU A 148 4.67 0.02 -6.99
C LEU A 148 6.04 -0.45 -7.49
N SER A 149 6.08 -1.07 -8.67
CA SER A 149 7.35 -1.38 -9.33
C SER A 149 7.44 -0.68 -10.68
N ALA A 150 8.63 -0.20 -11.02
CA ALA A 150 8.91 0.40 -12.31
C ALA A 150 10.27 -0.07 -12.84
N SER A 151 10.39 -0.24 -14.16
CA SER A 151 11.65 -0.48 -14.83
C SER A 151 12.24 0.83 -15.35
N VAL A 152 13.54 1.00 -15.14
CA VAL A 152 14.33 2.10 -15.68
C VAL A 152 15.16 1.52 -16.83
N ALA A 153 14.89 1.96 -18.05
CA ALA A 153 15.60 1.50 -19.24
C ALA A 153 17.08 1.88 -19.21
N ALA A 154 17.93 1.13 -19.92
CA ALA A 154 19.35 1.46 -20.07
C ALA A 154 19.52 2.88 -20.67
N ASN A 155 20.55 3.57 -20.20
CA ASN A 155 21.01 4.85 -20.72
C ASN A 155 22.24 4.60 -21.58
N THR A 156 22.36 5.26 -22.73
CA THR A 156 23.53 5.19 -23.62
C THR A 156 24.15 6.57 -23.87
N GLY A 157 23.62 7.60 -23.22
CA GLY A 157 24.08 8.98 -23.31
C GLY A 157 24.51 9.54 -21.96
N ALA A 158 24.44 10.87 -21.84
CA ALA A 158 24.73 11.60 -20.60
C ALA A 158 23.80 11.18 -19.45
N ALA A 159 24.20 11.48 -18.21
CA ALA A 159 23.37 11.25 -17.03
C ALA A 159 22.01 11.94 -17.18
N ARG A 160 20.94 11.28 -16.73
CA ARG A 160 19.57 11.76 -16.88
C ARG A 160 18.76 11.56 -15.61
N THR A 161 17.81 12.45 -15.39
CA THR A 161 16.89 12.40 -14.26
C THR A 161 15.46 12.31 -14.77
N GLY A 162 14.65 11.49 -14.11
CA GLY A 162 13.23 11.33 -14.39
C GLY A 162 12.45 11.19 -13.10
N THR A 163 11.13 11.34 -13.17
CA THR A 163 10.28 11.21 -11.98
C THR A 163 9.09 10.29 -12.22
N VAL A 164 8.61 9.72 -11.13
CA VAL A 164 7.32 9.04 -11.04
C VAL A 164 6.50 9.77 -9.98
N THR A 165 5.27 10.14 -10.31
CA THR A 165 4.32 10.73 -9.37
C THR A 165 3.35 9.65 -8.90
N THR A 166 3.16 9.47 -7.60
CA THR A 166 2.14 8.57 -7.05
C THR A 166 1.46 9.18 -5.85
N GLY A 167 0.13 9.26 -5.88
CA GLY A 167 -0.64 9.81 -4.76
C GLY A 167 -0.29 11.26 -4.40
N GLY A 168 0.10 12.07 -5.40
CA GLY A 168 0.61 13.43 -5.20
C GLY A 168 2.08 13.52 -4.78
N GLN A 169 2.70 12.40 -4.40
CA GLN A 169 4.12 12.35 -4.02
C GLN A 169 5.01 12.15 -5.24
N THR A 170 6.22 12.71 -5.22
CA THR A 170 7.20 12.60 -6.31
C THR A 170 8.36 11.71 -5.90
N VAL A 171 8.65 10.70 -6.72
CA VAL A 171 9.83 9.84 -6.65
C VAL A 171 10.80 10.23 -7.74
N THR A 172 12.04 10.54 -7.38
CA THR A 172 13.10 10.97 -8.31
C THR A 172 14.03 9.81 -8.65
N VAL A 173 14.34 9.63 -9.93
CA VAL A 173 15.30 8.62 -10.40
C VAL A 173 16.45 9.34 -11.07
N ASN A 174 17.63 9.24 -10.47
CA ASN A 174 18.88 9.75 -11.02
C ASN A 174 19.63 8.58 -11.67
N GLN A 175 19.66 8.56 -13.00
CA GLN A 175 20.36 7.54 -13.75
C GLN A 175 21.71 8.06 -14.23
N SER A 176 22.78 7.32 -13.91
CA SER A 176 24.12 7.67 -14.40
C SER A 176 24.16 7.66 -15.93
N ALA A 177 25.18 8.34 -16.50
CA ALA A 177 25.51 8.13 -17.91
C ALA A 177 25.73 6.63 -18.15
N GLY A 178 25.35 6.14 -19.32
CA GLY A 178 25.71 4.79 -19.73
C GLY A 178 26.60 4.83 -20.95
N GLY A 179 27.67 4.04 -20.92
CA GLY A 179 28.70 4.09 -21.94
C GLY A 179 29.73 5.20 -21.71
N GLY A 180 30.52 5.09 -20.64
CA GLY A 180 31.94 5.40 -20.76
C GLY A 180 32.61 4.11 -21.22
N ALA A 181 33.32 4.10 -22.35
CA ALA A 181 34.11 2.95 -22.75
C ALA A 181 35.13 2.64 -21.64
N THR A 182 35.02 1.48 -20.99
CA THR A 182 36.09 0.96 -20.14
C THR A 182 37.16 0.37 -21.05
N ILE A 183 38.24 1.11 -21.26
CA ILE A 183 39.47 0.53 -21.82
C ILE A 183 40.18 -0.20 -20.69
N SER A 184 40.14 -1.52 -20.71
CA SER A 184 40.94 -2.37 -19.83
C SER A 184 42.22 -2.77 -20.56
N VAL A 185 43.37 -2.25 -20.12
CA VAL A 185 44.67 -2.80 -20.51
C VAL A 185 45.09 -3.86 -19.50
N SER A 186 45.33 -5.08 -19.99
CA SER A 186 46.02 -6.11 -19.23
C SER A 186 47.44 -6.26 -19.77
N PHE A 187 48.44 -6.16 -18.89
CA PHE A 187 49.79 -6.55 -19.24
C PHE A 187 49.94 -8.05 -18.96
N ARG A 188 50.64 -8.76 -19.85
CA ARG A 188 51.12 -10.13 -19.61
C ARG A 188 52.64 -10.05 -19.65
N MET A 189 53.32 -10.40 -18.56
CA MET A 189 54.77 -10.60 -18.64
C MET A 189 55.01 -11.87 -19.47
N ARG A 190 55.72 -11.72 -20.59
CA ARG A 190 56.14 -12.84 -21.44
C ARG A 190 57.59 -13.14 -21.09
N ASP A 191 57.86 -14.31 -20.55
CA ASP A 191 59.22 -14.80 -20.36
C ASP A 191 59.75 -15.29 -21.73
N PRO A 192 60.77 -14.66 -22.33
CA PRO A 192 61.32 -15.07 -23.62
C PRO A 192 62.02 -16.43 -23.58
N ALA A 193 62.41 -16.92 -22.40
CA ALA A 193 63.18 -18.14 -22.23
C ALA A 193 62.33 -19.43 -22.23
N VAL A 194 60.99 -19.31 -22.20
CA VAL A 194 60.09 -20.47 -22.10
C VAL A 194 59.22 -20.57 -23.36
N SER A 195 59.67 -21.38 -24.33
CA SER A 195 58.81 -21.75 -25.47
C SER A 195 57.82 -22.83 -25.03
N GLY A 196 56.56 -22.44 -24.78
CA GLY A 196 55.43 -23.38 -24.83
C GLY A 196 54.67 -23.72 -23.53
N ALA A 197 54.82 -22.99 -22.42
CA ALA A 197 54.00 -23.21 -21.23
C ALA A 197 53.32 -21.92 -20.72
N SER A 198 52.07 -22.04 -20.27
CA SER A 198 51.30 -20.97 -19.60
C SER A 198 52.02 -20.49 -18.33
N PRO A 199 51.93 -19.19 -17.97
CA PRO A 199 52.77 -18.60 -16.94
C PRO A 199 52.39 -19.10 -15.54
N ALA A 200 53.41 -19.35 -14.72
CA ALA A 200 53.26 -19.62 -13.29
C ALA A 200 52.66 -18.40 -12.57
N THR A 201 51.83 -18.66 -11.57
CA THR A 201 50.98 -17.70 -10.82
C THR A 201 51.77 -16.66 -9.99
N GLU A 202 53.10 -16.67 -10.01
CA GLU A 202 53.90 -15.75 -9.20
C GLU A 202 55.22 -15.40 -9.91
N CYS A 203 55.36 -14.14 -10.33
CA CYS A 203 56.61 -13.62 -10.88
C CYS A 203 57.42 -13.01 -9.73
N ARG A 204 58.38 -13.75 -9.18
CA ARG A 204 59.26 -13.25 -8.12
C ARG A 204 60.37 -12.40 -8.76
N ILE A 205 60.28 -11.08 -8.63
CA ILE A 205 61.34 -10.16 -9.05
C ILE A 205 62.48 -10.27 -8.02
N THR A 206 63.63 -10.79 -8.42
CA THR A 206 64.87 -10.66 -7.65
C THR A 206 65.66 -9.48 -8.20
N SER A 207 66.00 -8.53 -7.33
CA SER A 207 66.94 -7.46 -7.68
C SER A 207 68.32 -8.08 -7.89
N GLY A 208 68.79 -8.08 -9.14
CA GLY A 208 70.19 -8.36 -9.42
C GLY A 208 71.04 -7.18 -8.93
N THR A 209 71.77 -7.36 -7.83
CA THR A 209 72.92 -6.49 -7.54
C THR A 209 73.97 -6.76 -8.61
N GLY A 210 74.07 -5.86 -9.57
CA GLY A 210 75.10 -5.89 -10.60
C GLY A 210 76.47 -5.55 -10.01
N SER A 211 77.43 -6.44 -10.29
CA SER A 211 78.89 -6.24 -10.44
C SER A 211 79.69 -5.72 -9.23
N THR A 212 80.94 -6.14 -9.04
CA THR A 212 82.02 -6.33 -10.04
C THR A 212 82.54 -7.75 -10.19
#